data_AF-A0A084EI77-F1
#
_entry.id   AF-A0A084EI77-F1
#
_cell.length_a   1.000
_cell.length_b   1.000
_cell.length_c   1.000
_cell.angle_alpha   90.00
_cell.angle_beta   90.00
_cell.angle_gamma   90.00
#
_symmetry.space_group_name_H-M   'P 1'
#
loop_
_entity.id
_entity.type
_entity.pdbx_description
1 polymer ?
#
loop_
_entity_poly.entity_id
_entity_poly.type
_entity_poly.pdbx_seq_one_letter_code
_entity_poly.pdbx_strand_id
1 'polypeptide(L)' 'MIKVSDDLIVNPVHVASISWDRGHTYTAMIVTMADGTKHRVRHDPYSLGGTDCYKAEAQIVAGYEKALEAAERMA' A
#
# COMPACT_ATOMS: atom_id res chain seq x y z
N MET A 1 -10.78 3.26 -0.78
CA MET A 1 -9.98 2.96 0.43
C MET A 1 -9.53 1.52 0.37
N ILE A 2 -8.29 1.22 0.74
CA ILE A 2 -7.68 -0.11 0.65
C ILE A 2 -7.13 -0.50 2.01
N LYS A 3 -7.59 -1.64 2.53
CA LYS A 3 -7.09 -2.21 3.78
C LYS A 3 -5.74 -2.87 3.49
N VAL A 4 -4.69 -2.34 4.11
CA VAL A 4 -3.31 -2.81 3.95
C VAL A 4 -2.97 -3.81 5.05
N SER A 5 -3.29 -3.50 6.31
CA SER A 5 -3.19 -4.40 7.45
C SER A 5 -4.43 -4.25 8.34
N ASP A 6 -4.50 -4.96 9.47
CA ASP A 6 -5.61 -4.81 10.42
C ASP A 6 -5.74 -3.40 10.98
N ASP A 7 -4.62 -2.70 11.16
CA ASP A 7 -4.57 -1.35 11.73
C ASP A 7 -4.38 -0.24 10.68
N LEU A 8 -4.30 -0.58 9.39
CA LEU A 8 -4.00 0.38 8.33
C LEU A 8 -4.94 0.27 7.14
N ILE A 9 -5.63 1.37 6.87
CA ILE A 9 -6.41 1.59 5.65
C ILE A 9 -5.86 2.84 4.96
N VAL A 10 -5.51 2.73 3.68
CA VAL A 10 -4.95 3.84 2.90
C VAL A 10 -5.89 4.30 1.79
N ASN A 11 -5.80 5.57 1.45
CA ASN A 11 -6.37 6.11 0.21
C ASN A 11 -5.27 6.07 -0.88
N PRO A 12 -5.43 5.30 -1.97
CA PRO A 12 -4.43 5.20 -3.04
C PRO A 12 -3.97 6.55 -3.62
N VAL A 13 -4.89 7.52 -3.74
CA VAL A 13 -4.59 8.85 -4.31
C VAL A 13 -3.66 9.67 -3.41
N HIS A 14 -3.60 9.34 -2.12
CA HIS A 14 -2.72 10.00 -1.15
C HIS A 14 -1.45 9.21 -0.87
N VAL A 15 -1.19 8.11 -1.59
CA VAL A 15 0.08 7.39 -1.51
C VAL A 15 1.07 8.07 -2.46
N ALA A 16 2.16 8.59 -1.90
CA ALA A 16 3.23 9.21 -2.67
C ALA A 16 4.19 8.17 -3.27
N SER A 17 4.51 7.12 -2.52
CA SER A 17 5.37 6.03 -3.02
C SER A 17 5.23 4.76 -2.18
N ILE A 18 5.58 3.64 -2.81
CA ILE A 18 5.76 2.34 -2.15
C ILE A 18 7.22 1.92 -2.35
N SER A 19 7.83 1.43 -1.28
CA SER A 19 9.18 0.88 -1.30
C SER A 19 9.25 -0.37 -0.44
N TRP A 20 10.32 -1.15 -0.59
CA TRP A 20 10.50 -2.42 0.12
C TRP A 20 11.77 -2.38 0.96
N ASP A 21 11.62 -2.66 2.25
CA ASP A 21 12.73 -2.93 3.18
C ASP A 21 12.86 -4.44 3.34
N ARG A 22 13.94 -4.99 2.78
CA ARG A 22 14.23 -6.43 2.75
C ARG A 22 15.49 -6.71 3.55
N GLY A 23 15.35 -7.47 4.62
CA GLY A 23 16.46 -8.01 5.40
C GLY A 23 16.61 -9.51 5.21
N HIS A 24 17.61 -10.10 5.87
CA HIS A 24 17.86 -11.54 5.81
C HIS A 24 16.70 -12.40 6.34
N THR A 25 15.95 -11.89 7.32
CA THR A 25 14.89 -12.63 8.02
C THR A 25 13.53 -11.94 7.95
N TYR A 26 13.42 -10.82 7.24
CA TYR A 26 12.19 -10.07 7.15
C TYR A 26 12.01 -9.42 5.79
N THR A 27 10.75 -9.25 5.41
CA THR A 27 10.34 -8.40 4.29
C THR A 27 9.27 -7.45 4.80
N ALA A 28 9.42 -6.16 4.54
CA ALA A 28 8.43 -5.15 4.88
C ALA A 28 8.20 -4.19 3.71
N MET A 29 6.94 -3.80 3.53
CA MET A 29 6.54 -2.75 2.61
C MET A 29 6.49 -1.43 3.37
N ILE A 30 7.06 -0.38 2.80
CA ILE A 30 7.00 0.99 3.31
C ILE A 30 6.09 1.79 2.40
N VAL A 31 4.91 2.16 2.91
CA VAL A 31 3.97 3.06 2.24
C VAL A 31 4.25 4.47 2.71
N THR A 32 4.64 5.36 1.79
CA THR A 32 4.83 6.78 2.09
C THR A 32 3.62 7.56 1.58
N MET A 33 2.95 8.27 2.47
CA MET A 33 1.80 9.12 2.18
C MET A 33 2.25 10.50 1.65
N ALA A 34 1.34 11.24 1.03
CA ALA A 34 1.60 12.57 0.44
C ALA A 34 2.04 13.64 1.45
N ASP A 35 1.69 13.48 2.72
CA ASP A 35 2.15 14.33 3.84
C ASP A 35 3.54 13.94 4.37
N GLY A 36 4.16 12.91 3.81
CA GLY A 36 5.45 12.36 4.24
C GLY A 36 5.36 11.29 5.33
N THR A 37 4.17 10.98 5.84
CA THR A 37 3.95 9.90 6.81
C THR A 37 4.35 8.56 6.21
N LYS A 38 5.08 7.74 6.97
CA LYS A 38 5.55 6.42 6.53
C LYS A 38 4.93 5.31 7.36
N HIS A 39 4.27 4.38 6.70
CA HIS A 39 3.76 3.16 7.31
C HIS A 39 4.63 1.98 6.90
N ARG A 40 5.25 1.34 7.91
CA ARG A 40 5.99 0.09 7.73
C ARG A 40 5.06 -1.08 7.99
N VAL A 41 4.86 -1.93 6.99
CA VAL A 41 3.96 -3.08 7.03
C VAL A 41 4.78 -4.34 6.82
N ARG A 42 4.77 -5.25 7.78
CA ARG A 42 5.48 -6.53 7.65
C ARG A 42 4.74 -7.43 6.67
N HIS A 43 5.46 -8.02 5.73
CA HIS A 43 4.95 -9.09 4.89
C HIS A 43 4.97 -10.39 5.69
N ASP A 44 3.81 -10.91 6.01
CA ASP A 44 3.66 -12.15 6.78
C ASP A 44 2.35 -12.87 6.42
N PRO A 45 2.15 -13.28 5.16
CA PRO A 45 0.85 -13.75 4.67
C PRO A 45 0.40 -15.08 5.25
N TYR A 46 1.29 -15.81 5.93
CA TYR A 46 1.01 -17.14 6.49
C TYR A 46 0.60 -17.10 7.96
N SER A 47 0.72 -15.94 8.62
CA SER A 47 0.24 -15.73 9.99
C SER A 47 -1.24 -15.36 10.01
N LEU A 48 -1.94 -15.70 11.09
CA LEU A 48 -3.33 -15.27 11.31
C LEU A 48 -3.37 -13.74 11.47
N GLY A 49 -4.15 -13.03 10.65
CA GLY A 49 -4.12 -11.56 10.56
C GLY A 49 -2.88 -11.01 9.82
N GLY A 50 -2.10 -11.91 9.24
CA GLY A 50 -0.90 -11.61 8.48
C GLY A 50 -1.17 -10.83 7.20
N THR A 51 -0.28 -9.90 6.86
CA THR A 51 -0.45 -9.04 5.69
C THR A 51 0.30 -9.58 4.48
N ASP A 52 -0.44 -9.76 3.38
CA ASP A 52 0.14 -9.99 2.07
C ASP A 52 0.45 -8.64 1.39
N CYS A 53 1.64 -8.11 1.69
CA CYS A 53 2.11 -6.84 1.13
C CYS A 53 2.11 -6.79 -0.40
N TYR A 54 2.31 -7.90 -1.12
CA TYR A 54 2.29 -7.88 -2.59
C TYR A 54 0.87 -7.68 -3.12
N LYS A 55 -0.12 -8.34 -2.51
CA LYS A 55 -1.53 -8.08 -2.83
C LYS A 55 -1.93 -6.66 -2.49
N ALA A 56 -1.49 -6.14 -1.33
CA ALA A 56 -1.79 -4.78 -0.94
C ALA A 56 -1.18 -3.74 -1.90
N GLU A 57 0.08 -3.91 -2.31
CA GLU A 57 0.73 -3.07 -3.31
C GLU A 57 -0.04 -3.06 -4.64
N ALA A 58 -0.38 -4.24 -5.17
CA ALA A 58 -1.15 -4.37 -6.41
C ALA A 58 -2.51 -3.68 -6.32
N GLN A 59 -3.20 -3.79 -5.17
CA GLN A 59 -4.46 -3.11 -4.93
C GLN A 59 -4.28 -1.59 -4.89
N ILE A 60 -3.23 -1.08 -4.23
CA ILE A 60 -2.93 0.37 -4.17
C ILE A 60 -2.68 0.91 -5.57
N VAL A 61 -1.83 0.26 -6.36
CA VAL A 61 -1.52 0.68 -7.74
C VAL A 61 -2.78 0.71 -8.59
N ALA A 62 -3.55 -0.39 -8.61
CA ALA A 62 -4.79 -0.45 -9.38
C ALA A 62 -5.84 0.58 -8.91
N GLY A 63 -5.85 0.90 -7.60
CA GLY A 63 -6.70 1.93 -7.04
C GLY A 63 -6.31 3.34 -7.50
N TYR A 64 -5.01 3.61 -7.63
CA TYR A 64 -4.48 4.87 -8.13
C TYR A 64 -4.79 5.05 -9.62
N GLU A 65 -4.55 4.03 -10.44
CA GLU A 65 -4.83 4.04 -11.89
C GLU A 65 -6.30 4.33 -12.18
N LYS A 66 -7.23 3.67 -11.47
CA LYS A 66 -8.67 3.94 -11.60
C LYS A 66 -9.05 5.38 -11.23
N ALA A 67 -8.38 5.94 -10.23
CA ALA A 67 -8.62 7.33 -9.83
C ALA A 67 -8.10 8.31 -10.89
N LEU A 68 -6.97 8.00 -11.52
CA LEU A 68 -6.40 8.77 -12.62
C LEU A 68 -7.34 8.74 -13.85
N GLU A 69 -7.79 7.55 -14.27
CA GLU A 69 -8.75 7.41 -15.37
C GLU A 69 -10.05 8.18 -15.10
N ALA A 70 -10.54 8.15 -13.86
CA ALA A 70 -11.73 8.90 -13.47
C ALA A 70 -11.52 10.41 -13.54
N ALA A 71 -10.33 10.90 -13.16
CA ALA A 71 -9.98 12.31 -13.26
C ALA A 71 -9.87 12.78 -14.72
N GLU A 72 -9.26 11.97 -15.59
CA GLU A 72 -9.13 12.27 -17.03
C GLU A 72 -10.49 12.31 -17.74
N ARG A 73 -11.45 11.49 -17.33
CA ARG A 73 -12.81 11.50 -17.89
C ARG A 73 -13.65 12.72 -17.46
N MET A 74 -13.21 13.45 -16.44
CA MET A 74 -13.90 14.64 -15.93
C MET A 74 -13.25 15.95 -16.41
N ALA A 75 -12.10 15.87 -17.07
CA ALA A 75 -11.38 17.00 -17.67
C ALA A 75 -11.80 17.24 -19.12
#